data_AF-A0A7T4N0S3-F1
#
_entry.id   AF-A0A7T4N0S3-F1
#
_cell.length_a   1.000
_cell.length_b   1.000
_cell.length_c   1.000
_cell.angle_alpha   90.00
_cell.angle_beta   90.00
_cell.angle_gamma   90.00
#
_symmetry.space_group_name_H-M   'P 1'
#
loop_
_entity.id
_entity.type
_entity.pdbx_description
1 polymer ?
#
loop_
_entity_poly.entity_id
_entity_poly.type
_entity_poly.pdbx_seq_one_letter_code
_entity_poly.pdbx_strand_id
1 'polypeptide(L)'
;MIFWDEIEQRALAARRQMVRSGELLSEDEFREQLNVSAGHFARMVARGSVFTIEVDCVDYYPSLLSAPNIDLKRLHAVCRILSPAPPSCRLGYLSSRHANIGGTSPIEALRDESQYRLLRRMAHAYAAEWSRTSVTIYVGRHQNEPSDTEPTLTAIDEVDPRVNIWKRTVGALQSGGYIHPCGPYPRAPVATVFIARHPAGQARATSEARIDVSVVDGIARAVIAIHEGPTYELDSIQVANEESIVDVVLRFAVAARKSESKSR
;
A
#
# COMPACT_ATOMS: atom_id res chain seq x y z
N MET A 1 -20.92 7.39 25.06
CA MET A 1 -20.72 7.85 23.67
C MET A 1 -20.18 9.30 23.59
N ILE A 2 -19.65 9.87 24.69
CA ILE A 2 -19.30 11.31 24.77
C ILE A 2 -17.82 11.58 24.40
N PHE A 3 -16.94 10.60 24.62
CA PHE A 3 -15.49 10.75 24.45
C PHE A 3 -15.03 10.90 22.98
N TRP A 4 -15.64 10.15 22.06
CA TRP A 4 -15.28 10.19 20.64
C TRP A 4 -15.74 11.51 19.99
N ASP A 5 -16.97 11.94 20.28
CA ASP A 5 -17.51 13.21 19.81
C ASP A 5 -16.66 14.39 20.31
N GLU A 6 -16.20 14.38 21.58
CA GLU A 6 -15.31 15.41 22.11
C GLU A 6 -13.94 15.44 21.40
N ILE A 7 -13.38 14.27 21.08
CA ILE A 7 -12.12 14.17 20.33
C ILE A 7 -12.29 14.71 18.91
N GLU A 8 -13.38 14.35 18.23
CA GLU A 8 -13.68 14.82 16.88
C GLU A 8 -13.87 16.33 16.85
N GLN A 9 -14.61 16.88 17.81
CA GLN A 9 -14.82 18.33 17.93
C GLN A 9 -13.52 19.08 18.17
N ARG A 10 -12.64 18.56 19.05
CA ARG A 10 -11.31 19.17 19.29
C ARG A 10 -10.43 19.09 18.04
N ALA A 11 -10.44 17.96 17.34
CA ALA A 11 -9.69 17.80 16.10
C ALA A 11 -10.17 18.77 15.00
N LEU A 12 -11.49 18.96 14.87
CA LEU A 12 -12.07 19.91 13.92
C LEU A 12 -11.73 21.36 14.29
N ALA A 13 -11.84 21.73 15.57
CA ALA A 13 -11.46 23.05 16.05
C ALA A 13 -9.98 23.37 15.77
N ALA A 14 -9.08 22.39 15.98
CA ALA A 14 -7.67 22.54 15.64
C ALA A 14 -7.45 22.77 14.14
N ARG A 15 -8.13 22.03 13.26
CA ARG A 15 -8.03 22.21 11.80
C ARG A 15 -8.55 23.57 11.34
N ARG A 16 -9.68 24.04 11.90
CA ARG A 16 -10.20 25.40 11.65
C ARG A 16 -9.18 26.46 12.05
N GLN A 17 -8.47 26.25 13.16
CA GLN A 17 -7.40 27.16 13.57
C GLN A 17 -6.24 27.15 12.58
N MET A 18 -5.86 25.99 12.05
CA MET A 18 -4.80 25.89 11.02
C MET A 18 -5.15 26.64 9.73
N VAL A 19 -6.43 26.66 9.32
CA VAL A 19 -6.89 27.49 8.19
C VAL A 19 -6.70 28.98 8.53
N ARG A 20 -7.15 29.41 9.73
CA ARG A 20 -7.03 30.81 10.16
C ARG A 20 -5.58 31.27 10.32
N SER A 21 -4.66 30.38 10.70
CA SER A 21 -3.23 30.69 10.86
C SER A 21 -2.44 30.63 9.56
N GLY A 22 -3.03 30.17 8.44
CA GLY A 22 -2.33 29.98 7.17
C GLY A 22 -1.46 28.71 7.13
N GLU A 23 -1.62 27.80 8.09
CA GLU A 23 -1.01 26.47 8.04
C GLU A 23 -1.69 25.55 7.02
N LEU A 24 -2.96 25.83 6.71
CA LEU A 24 -3.74 25.21 5.65
C LEU A 24 -4.19 26.30 4.67
N LEU A 25 -3.87 26.10 3.38
CA LEU A 25 -4.12 27.06 2.30
C LEU A 25 -5.19 26.53 1.35
N SER A 26 -5.98 27.43 0.77
CA SER A 26 -6.83 27.08 -0.38
C SER A 26 -5.99 26.65 -1.58
N GLU A 27 -6.61 26.00 -2.57
CA GLU A 27 -5.89 25.61 -3.79
C GLU A 27 -5.23 26.82 -4.48
N ASP A 28 -5.95 27.94 -4.60
CA ASP A 28 -5.47 29.13 -5.30
C ASP A 28 -4.24 29.71 -4.60
N GLU A 29 -4.32 29.93 -3.28
CA GLU A 29 -3.19 30.41 -2.46
C GLU A 29 -1.99 29.46 -2.55
N PHE A 30 -2.22 28.15 -2.46
CA PHE A 30 -1.16 27.15 -2.51
C PHE A 30 -0.47 27.10 -3.87
N ARG A 31 -1.23 27.22 -4.97
CA ARG A 31 -0.70 27.25 -6.33
C ARG A 31 0.07 28.52 -6.62
N GLU A 32 -0.44 29.65 -6.16
CA GLU A 32 0.27 30.94 -6.25
C GLU A 32 1.61 30.85 -5.52
N GLN A 33 1.64 30.30 -4.30
CA GLN A 33 2.86 30.15 -3.54
C GLN A 33 3.88 29.20 -4.20
N LEU A 34 3.42 28.13 -4.85
CA LEU A 34 4.28 27.24 -5.64
C LEU A 34 4.70 27.82 -7.00
N ASN A 35 4.02 28.86 -7.48
CA ASN A 35 4.15 29.42 -8.82
C ASN A 35 4.04 28.33 -9.93
N VAL A 36 2.99 27.51 -9.86
CA VAL A 36 2.74 26.42 -10.82
C VAL A 36 1.42 26.59 -11.57
N SER A 37 1.40 26.15 -12.83
CA SER A 37 0.17 26.10 -13.62
C SER A 37 -0.80 25.03 -13.09
N ALA A 38 -2.09 25.20 -13.37
CA ALA A 38 -3.14 24.24 -13.01
C ALA A 38 -2.80 22.81 -13.49
N GLY A 39 -2.31 22.65 -14.72
CA GLY A 39 -1.94 21.34 -15.27
C GLY A 39 -0.72 20.72 -14.58
N HIS A 40 0.25 21.53 -14.13
CA HIS A 40 1.35 21.01 -13.32
C HIS A 40 0.86 20.60 -11.93
N PHE A 41 0.02 21.44 -11.32
CA PHE A 41 -0.58 21.18 -10.02
C PHE A 41 -1.40 19.89 -9.98
N ALA A 42 -2.30 19.69 -10.94
CA ALA A 42 -3.08 18.47 -11.07
C ALA A 42 -2.19 17.21 -11.16
N ARG A 43 -1.04 17.29 -11.85
CA ARG A 43 -0.05 16.19 -11.89
C ARG A 43 0.64 15.98 -10.55
N MET A 44 0.89 17.03 -9.77
CA MET A 44 1.46 16.91 -8.42
C MET A 44 0.48 16.18 -7.49
N VAL A 45 -0.80 16.56 -7.52
CA VAL A 45 -1.89 15.91 -6.77
C VAL A 45 -2.02 14.44 -7.19
N ALA A 46 -2.17 14.17 -8.49
CA ALA A 46 -2.34 12.81 -9.01
C ALA A 46 -1.16 11.88 -8.68
N ARG A 47 0.06 12.42 -8.56
CA ARG A 47 1.26 11.65 -8.18
C ARG A 47 1.40 11.46 -6.67
N GLY A 48 0.56 12.10 -5.85
CA GLY A 48 0.71 12.13 -4.39
C GLY A 48 1.90 12.97 -3.90
N SER A 49 2.34 13.94 -4.71
CA SER A 49 3.44 14.85 -4.33
C SER A 49 2.98 15.91 -3.32
N VAL A 50 1.68 16.20 -3.32
CA VAL A 50 0.97 17.03 -2.34
C VAL A 50 -0.32 16.31 -1.96
N PHE A 51 -0.96 16.72 -0.86
CA PHE A 51 -2.21 16.13 -0.36
C PHE A 51 -3.03 17.19 0.37
N THR A 52 -4.32 16.93 0.56
CA THR A 52 -5.25 17.84 1.21
C THR A 52 -5.60 17.38 2.62
N ILE A 53 -6.05 18.32 3.44
CA ILE A 53 -6.70 18.09 4.73
C ILE A 53 -8.11 18.66 4.60
N GLU A 54 -9.11 17.81 4.84
CA GLU A 54 -10.50 18.25 4.84
C GLU A 54 -10.84 19.00 6.13
N VAL A 55 -11.44 20.18 5.97
CA VAL A 55 -11.99 21.02 7.03
C VAL A 55 -13.37 21.48 6.59
N ASP A 56 -14.42 21.11 7.32
CA ASP A 56 -15.81 21.47 6.98
C ASP A 56 -16.21 21.09 5.53
N CYS A 57 -15.83 19.88 5.09
CA CYS A 57 -16.04 19.37 3.72
C CYS A 57 -15.30 20.15 2.62
N VAL A 58 -14.32 20.98 2.97
CA VAL A 58 -13.47 21.73 2.03
C VAL A 58 -12.03 21.23 2.15
N ASP A 59 -11.40 20.98 1.02
CA ASP A 59 -10.01 20.54 0.92
C ASP A 59 -9.03 21.71 1.00
N TYR A 60 -8.09 21.63 1.94
CA TYR A 60 -6.99 22.59 2.07
C TYR A 60 -5.62 21.92 1.97
N TYR A 61 -4.62 22.64 1.49
CA TYR A 61 -3.25 22.14 1.35
C TYR A 61 -2.36 22.62 2.49
N PRO A 62 -1.57 21.73 3.14
CA PRO A 62 -0.59 22.16 4.14
C PRO A 62 0.46 23.11 3.55
N SER A 63 0.60 24.31 4.12
CA SER A 63 1.53 25.35 3.63
C SER A 63 3.00 24.93 3.69
N LEU A 64 3.34 23.98 4.56
CA LEU A 64 4.68 23.36 4.59
C LEU A 64 5.08 22.72 3.25
N LEU A 65 4.12 22.28 2.43
CA LEU A 65 4.35 21.64 1.13
C LEU A 65 4.70 22.66 0.02
N SER A 66 4.59 23.95 0.31
CA SER A 66 4.92 25.09 -0.55
C SER A 66 5.94 26.05 0.09
N ALA A 67 6.57 25.66 1.20
CA ALA A 67 7.49 26.54 1.92
C ALA A 67 8.80 26.75 1.13
N PRO A 68 9.22 28.01 0.86
CA PRO A 68 10.34 28.31 -0.03
C PRO A 68 11.72 27.94 0.54
N ASN A 69 11.81 27.74 1.86
CA ASN A 69 13.04 27.40 2.57
C ASN A 69 13.27 25.88 2.73
N ILE A 70 12.47 25.06 2.03
CA ILE A 70 12.55 23.60 2.08
C ILE A 70 12.95 23.09 0.69
N ASP A 71 13.73 22.00 0.63
CA ASP A 71 13.92 21.24 -0.61
C ASP A 71 12.60 20.55 -0.99
N LEU A 72 11.75 21.26 -1.74
CA LEU A 72 10.44 20.78 -2.16
C LEU A 72 10.53 19.51 -3.01
N LYS A 73 11.62 19.32 -3.77
CA LYS A 73 11.82 18.11 -4.58
C LYS A 73 11.96 16.89 -3.68
N ARG A 74 12.76 16.98 -2.60
CA ARG A 74 12.89 15.91 -1.61
C ARG A 74 11.61 15.73 -0.80
N LEU A 75 10.97 16.81 -0.38
CA LEU A 75 9.71 16.77 0.37
C LEU A 75 8.61 16.06 -0.43
N HIS A 76 8.40 16.44 -1.68
CA HIS A 76 7.41 15.81 -2.56
C HIS A 76 7.75 14.34 -2.80
N ALA A 77 9.02 13.95 -2.86
CA ALA A 77 9.42 12.54 -2.92
C ALA A 77 9.02 11.75 -1.66
N VAL A 78 9.16 12.35 -0.48
CA VAL A 78 8.69 11.76 0.78
C VAL A 78 7.16 11.70 0.82
N CYS A 79 6.46 12.75 0.38
CA CYS A 79 4.99 12.75 0.31
C CYS A 79 4.46 11.61 -0.57
N ARG A 80 5.10 11.38 -1.71
CA ARG A 80 4.79 10.22 -2.55
C ARG A 80 4.96 8.93 -1.76
N ILE A 81 6.05 8.78 -1.01
CA ILE A 81 6.28 7.61 -0.14
C ILE A 81 5.15 7.41 0.86
N LEU A 82 4.71 8.49 1.52
CA LEU A 82 3.68 8.45 2.56
C LEU A 82 2.25 8.32 2.02
N SER A 83 2.05 8.28 0.70
CA SER A 83 0.73 8.23 0.07
C SER A 83 -0.21 7.12 0.56
N PRO A 84 0.24 5.95 1.04
CA PRO A 84 -0.68 4.97 1.62
C PRO A 84 -1.34 5.44 2.92
N ALA A 85 -0.71 6.32 3.69
CA ALA A 85 -1.25 6.82 4.94
C ALA A 85 -2.41 7.81 4.72
N PRO A 86 -3.39 7.92 5.63
CA PRO A 86 -4.37 8.99 5.62
C PRO A 86 -3.72 10.38 5.65
N PRO A 87 -4.30 11.41 5.00
CA PRO A 87 -3.66 12.73 4.90
C PRO A 87 -3.28 13.37 6.25
N SER A 88 -4.14 13.24 7.27
CA SER A 88 -3.84 13.72 8.64
C SER A 88 -2.61 13.05 9.24
N CYS A 89 -2.42 11.75 9.00
CA CYS A 89 -1.27 10.99 9.44
C CYS A 89 0.01 11.42 8.70
N ARG A 90 -0.09 11.72 7.39
CA ARG A 90 1.04 12.29 6.62
C ARG A 90 1.48 13.63 7.17
N LEU A 91 0.52 14.52 7.45
CA LEU A 91 0.80 15.82 8.06
C LEU A 91 1.45 15.66 9.44
N GLY A 92 0.88 14.80 10.30
CA GLY A 92 1.46 14.50 11.60
C GLY A 92 2.88 13.95 11.51
N TYR A 93 3.13 13.05 10.56
CA TYR A 93 4.48 12.53 10.29
C TYR A 93 5.44 13.65 9.89
N LEU A 94 5.09 14.49 8.91
CA LEU A 94 5.96 15.56 8.41
C LEU A 94 6.25 16.65 9.45
N SER A 95 5.29 16.95 10.33
CA SER A 95 5.39 18.03 11.32
C SER A 95 5.99 17.61 12.66
N SER A 96 6.12 16.31 12.94
CA SER A 96 6.60 15.79 14.22
C SER A 96 8.07 15.39 14.19
N ARG A 97 8.73 15.39 15.35
CA ARG A 97 10.05 14.76 15.54
C ARG A 97 9.88 13.25 15.66
N HIS A 98 10.79 12.48 15.07
CA HIS A 98 10.76 11.02 15.18
C HIS A 98 12.10 10.47 15.68
N ALA A 99 12.02 9.61 16.71
CA ALA A 99 13.19 8.95 17.28
C ALA A 99 13.95 8.09 16.26
N ASN A 100 13.23 7.46 15.32
CA ASN A 100 13.79 6.58 14.30
C ASN A 100 14.62 7.29 13.20
N ILE A 101 14.59 8.63 13.16
CA ILE A 101 15.46 9.48 12.32
C ILE A 101 16.36 10.38 13.19
N GLY A 102 16.74 9.90 14.37
CA GLY A 102 17.66 10.61 15.28
C GLY A 102 17.01 11.76 16.05
N GLY A 103 15.70 11.73 16.26
CA GLY A 103 14.98 12.77 17.01
C GLY A 103 14.78 14.08 16.25
N THR A 104 15.03 14.08 14.94
CA THR A 104 14.78 15.20 14.04
C THR A 104 13.38 15.11 13.42
N SER A 105 12.88 16.22 12.89
CA SER A 105 11.68 16.22 12.04
C SER A 105 12.03 15.83 10.61
N PRO A 106 11.10 15.27 9.83
CA PRO A 106 11.32 14.99 8.41
C PRO A 106 11.79 16.21 7.64
N ILE A 107 11.27 17.39 7.95
CA ILE A 107 11.65 18.66 7.30
C ILE A 107 13.13 19.01 7.55
N GLU A 108 13.61 18.85 8.78
CA GLU A 108 15.03 19.05 9.11
C GLU A 108 15.92 18.02 8.39
N ALA A 109 15.48 16.75 8.35
CA ALA A 109 16.20 15.66 7.71
C ALA A 109 16.34 15.80 6.18
N LEU A 110 15.52 16.64 5.51
CA LEU A 110 15.66 16.90 4.07
C LEU A 110 16.98 17.60 3.71
N ARG A 111 17.57 18.36 4.64
CA ARG A 111 18.75 19.22 4.39
C ARG A 111 20.05 18.44 4.22
N ASP A 112 20.14 17.26 4.83
CA ASP A 112 21.32 16.41 4.78
C ASP A 112 21.04 15.14 3.95
N GLU A 113 21.99 14.72 3.12
CA GLU A 113 21.82 13.55 2.25
C GLU A 113 21.72 12.24 3.05
N SER A 114 22.50 12.10 4.13
CA SER A 114 22.49 10.88 4.94
C SER A 114 21.17 10.74 5.72
N GLN A 115 20.70 11.85 6.31
CA GLN A 115 19.43 11.93 7.00
C GLN A 115 18.25 11.77 6.04
N TYR A 116 18.32 12.35 4.84
CA TYR A 116 17.29 12.18 3.83
C TYR A 116 17.16 10.71 3.39
N ARG A 117 18.28 9.99 3.22
CA ARG A 117 18.23 8.54 2.93
C ARG A 117 17.62 7.74 4.08
N LEU A 118 17.96 8.07 5.32
CA LEU A 118 17.36 7.45 6.50
C LEU A 118 15.85 7.73 6.57
N LEU A 119 15.44 8.99 6.39
CA LEU A 119 14.05 9.43 6.32
C LEU A 119 13.28 8.64 5.26
N ARG A 120 13.82 8.47 4.05
CA ARG A 120 13.14 7.68 3.01
C ARG A 120 12.92 6.23 3.43
N ARG A 121 13.90 5.60 4.08
CA ARG A 121 13.73 4.22 4.61
C ARG A 121 12.65 4.16 5.67
N MET A 122 12.66 5.10 6.62
CA MET A 122 11.66 5.15 7.68
C MET A 122 10.26 5.50 7.16
N ALA A 123 10.16 6.35 6.15
CA ALA A 123 8.90 6.67 5.48
C ALA A 123 8.34 5.45 4.74
N HIS A 124 9.18 4.60 4.14
CA HIS A 124 8.73 3.34 3.55
C HIS A 124 8.21 2.35 4.60
N ALA A 125 8.89 2.24 5.75
CA ALA A 125 8.41 1.43 6.87
C ALA A 125 7.05 1.94 7.38
N TYR A 126 6.95 3.25 7.63
CA TYR A 126 5.71 3.88 8.04
C TYR A 126 4.58 3.67 7.02
N ALA A 127 4.86 3.82 5.73
CA ALA A 127 3.87 3.61 4.67
C ALA A 127 3.36 2.17 4.60
N ALA A 128 4.17 1.18 4.99
CA ALA A 128 3.76 -0.22 5.01
C ALA A 128 2.69 -0.52 6.06
N GLU A 129 2.69 0.19 7.20
CA GLU A 129 1.70 0.04 8.27
C GLU A 129 0.27 0.40 7.83
N TRP A 130 0.13 1.19 6.77
CA TRP A 130 -1.15 1.68 6.28
C TRP A 130 -1.81 0.80 5.21
N SER A 131 -1.22 -0.35 4.90
CA SER A 131 -1.75 -1.27 3.89
C SER A 131 -1.35 -2.70 4.17
N ARG A 132 -2.33 -3.60 4.06
CA ARG A 132 -2.12 -5.04 4.14
C ARG A 132 -2.39 -5.69 2.80
N THR A 133 -1.59 -6.67 2.43
CA THR A 133 -1.89 -7.59 1.34
C THR A 133 -2.36 -8.90 1.93
N SER A 134 -3.54 -9.36 1.54
CA SER A 134 -4.05 -10.69 1.86
C SER A 134 -3.92 -11.60 0.65
N VAL A 135 -3.59 -12.86 0.93
CA VAL A 135 -3.52 -13.94 -0.04
C VAL A 135 -4.35 -15.08 0.53
N THR A 136 -5.50 -15.34 -0.07
CA THR A 136 -6.43 -16.39 0.35
C THR A 136 -6.42 -17.51 -0.69
N ILE A 137 -6.13 -18.74 -0.27
CA ILE A 137 -6.06 -19.93 -1.13
C ILE A 137 -7.24 -20.84 -0.80
N TYR A 138 -8.00 -21.21 -1.83
CA TYR A 138 -9.08 -22.18 -1.75
C TYR A 138 -8.77 -23.37 -2.66
N VAL A 139 -8.98 -24.59 -2.18
CA VAL A 139 -9.04 -25.76 -3.05
C VAL A 139 -10.29 -25.69 -3.92
N GLY A 140 -10.14 -26.05 -5.20
CA GLY A 140 -11.20 -26.00 -6.20
C GLY A 140 -11.16 -24.75 -7.10
N ARG A 141 -12.16 -24.65 -7.99
CA ARG A 141 -12.31 -23.54 -8.94
C ARG A 141 -13.33 -22.55 -8.44
N HIS A 142 -12.92 -21.31 -8.25
CA HIS A 142 -13.78 -20.24 -7.74
C HIS A 142 -13.66 -19.02 -8.64
N GLN A 143 -14.79 -18.47 -9.09
CA GLN A 143 -14.75 -17.23 -9.85
C GLN A 143 -14.58 -16.01 -8.94
N ASN A 144 -15.21 -16.06 -7.76
CA ASN A 144 -15.19 -15.05 -6.71
C ASN A 144 -14.80 -15.71 -5.38
N GLU A 145 -14.34 -14.91 -4.42
CA GLU A 145 -14.01 -15.40 -3.08
C GLU A 145 -15.25 -16.03 -2.42
N PRO A 146 -15.20 -17.33 -2.04
CA PRO A 146 -16.34 -18.01 -1.42
C PRO A 146 -16.66 -17.44 -0.04
N SER A 147 -17.94 -17.31 0.29
CA SER A 147 -18.40 -16.83 1.61
C SER A 147 -18.69 -17.94 2.62
N ASP A 148 -18.83 -19.18 2.16
CA ASP A 148 -19.31 -20.34 2.93
C ASP A 148 -18.30 -21.49 3.01
N THR A 149 -17.12 -21.28 2.44
CA THR A 149 -16.04 -22.28 2.39
C THR A 149 -14.86 -21.77 3.21
N GLU A 150 -14.28 -22.60 4.06
CA GLU A 150 -13.05 -22.25 4.77
C GLU A 150 -11.85 -22.24 3.81
N PRO A 151 -10.98 -21.21 3.88
CA PRO A 151 -9.78 -21.17 3.07
C PRO A 151 -8.78 -22.24 3.51
N THR A 152 -8.05 -22.80 2.54
CA THR A 152 -6.90 -23.68 2.79
C THR A 152 -5.76 -22.92 3.45
N LEU A 153 -5.60 -21.64 3.10
CA LEU A 153 -4.66 -20.72 3.70
C LEU A 153 -5.16 -19.29 3.51
N THR A 154 -5.02 -18.48 4.55
CA THR A 154 -5.04 -17.02 4.51
C THR A 154 -3.70 -16.53 5.03
N ALA A 155 -2.96 -15.84 4.18
CA ALA A 155 -1.72 -15.16 4.54
C ALA A 155 -1.87 -13.65 4.42
N ILE A 156 -1.35 -12.89 5.38
CA ILE A 156 -1.41 -11.43 5.40
C ILE A 156 -0.03 -10.86 5.74
N ASP A 157 0.35 -9.81 5.04
CA ASP A 157 1.56 -9.03 5.30
C ASP A 157 1.28 -7.52 5.22
N GLU A 158 1.94 -6.76 6.08
CA GLU A 158 1.91 -5.29 6.09
C GLU A 158 2.99 -4.77 5.16
N VAL A 159 2.56 -4.25 4.02
CA VAL A 159 3.47 -3.89 2.94
C VAL A 159 2.90 -2.76 2.10
N ASP A 160 3.78 -1.82 1.77
CA ASP A 160 3.48 -0.69 0.90
C ASP A 160 2.83 -1.16 -0.41
N PRO A 161 1.60 -0.72 -0.74
CA PRO A 161 0.82 -1.27 -1.84
C PRO A 161 1.40 -0.93 -3.22
N ARG A 162 2.37 0.00 -3.27
CA ARG A 162 3.08 0.37 -4.49
C ARG A 162 4.23 -0.58 -4.81
N VAL A 163 4.59 -1.44 -3.86
CA VAL A 163 5.43 -2.60 -4.15
C VAL A 163 4.65 -3.52 -5.09
N ASN A 164 5.37 -4.08 -6.06
CA ASN A 164 4.85 -5.04 -7.03
C ASN A 164 3.98 -6.13 -6.36
N ILE A 165 2.80 -6.41 -6.93
CA ILE A 165 1.82 -7.34 -6.36
C ILE A 165 2.45 -8.72 -6.08
N TRP A 166 3.22 -9.29 -7.01
CA TRP A 166 3.83 -10.60 -6.81
C TRP A 166 4.91 -10.60 -5.75
N LYS A 167 5.64 -9.49 -5.59
CA LYS A 167 6.57 -9.34 -4.47
C LYS A 167 5.81 -9.30 -3.13
N ARG A 168 4.66 -8.63 -3.07
CA ARG A 168 3.79 -8.61 -1.88
C ARG A 168 3.18 -9.98 -1.58
N THR A 169 2.66 -10.67 -2.60
CA THR A 169 2.09 -12.02 -2.50
C THR A 169 3.13 -13.02 -1.98
N VAL A 170 4.35 -13.01 -2.54
CA VAL A 170 5.45 -13.87 -2.05
C VAL A 170 5.81 -13.50 -0.61
N GLY A 171 5.85 -12.21 -0.27
CA GLY A 171 6.06 -11.73 1.10
C GLY A 171 5.02 -12.29 2.07
N ALA A 172 3.73 -12.21 1.75
CA ALA A 172 2.66 -12.76 2.58
C ALA A 172 2.79 -14.27 2.79
N LEU A 173 3.08 -15.03 1.74
CA LEU A 173 3.20 -16.48 1.82
C LEU A 173 4.47 -16.96 2.56
N GLN A 174 5.49 -16.11 2.73
CA GLN A 174 6.78 -16.51 3.32
C GLN A 174 7.12 -15.83 4.65
N SER A 175 6.80 -14.55 4.82
CA SER A 175 7.41 -13.68 5.85
C SER A 175 6.74 -13.75 7.22
N GLY A 176 5.69 -14.58 7.39
CA GLY A 176 5.17 -14.94 8.71
C GLY A 176 4.42 -13.84 9.47
N GLY A 177 3.90 -12.81 8.80
CA GLY A 177 3.06 -11.79 9.44
C GLY A 177 1.82 -12.41 10.08
N TYR A 178 0.93 -12.94 9.25
CA TYR A 178 -0.18 -13.79 9.68
C TYR A 178 -0.37 -14.90 8.65
N ILE A 179 -0.43 -16.15 9.10
CA ILE A 179 -0.73 -17.31 8.26
C ILE A 179 -1.70 -18.21 9.05
N HIS A 180 -2.85 -18.50 8.47
CA HIS A 180 -3.85 -19.36 9.09
C HIS A 180 -4.73 -20.09 8.04
N PRO A 181 -5.07 -21.38 8.22
CA PRO A 181 -4.50 -22.28 9.22
C PRO A 181 -2.99 -22.50 9.00
N CYS A 182 -2.27 -22.84 10.06
CA CYS A 182 -0.89 -23.33 9.94
C CYS A 182 -0.92 -24.71 9.28
N GLY A 183 0.08 -25.01 8.44
CA GLY A 183 0.18 -26.29 7.76
C GLY A 183 0.28 -27.50 8.71
N PRO A 184 0.33 -28.73 8.17
CA PRO A 184 0.57 -29.05 6.76
C PRO A 184 -0.64 -28.77 5.85
N TYR A 185 -0.36 -28.35 4.61
CA TYR A 185 -1.38 -28.06 3.61
C TYR A 185 -1.64 -29.28 2.70
N PRO A 186 -2.88 -29.44 2.19
CA PRO A 186 -3.23 -30.57 1.36
C PRO A 186 -2.55 -30.50 -0.01
N ARG A 187 -2.43 -31.67 -0.64
CA ARG A 187 -2.26 -31.76 -2.09
C ARG A 187 -3.62 -31.63 -2.74
N ALA A 188 -3.71 -30.85 -3.80
CA ALA A 188 -4.96 -30.69 -4.54
C ALA A 188 -4.68 -30.54 -6.03
N PRO A 189 -5.52 -31.11 -6.91
CA PRO A 189 -5.36 -30.99 -8.35
C PRO A 189 -5.75 -29.60 -8.85
N VAL A 190 -6.49 -28.83 -8.06
CA VAL A 190 -6.98 -27.50 -8.45
C VAL A 190 -7.07 -26.60 -7.23
N ALA A 191 -6.66 -25.35 -7.38
CA ALA A 191 -6.89 -24.30 -6.40
C ALA A 191 -7.12 -22.94 -7.06
N THR A 192 -7.78 -22.06 -6.34
CA THR A 192 -7.97 -20.65 -6.68
C THR A 192 -7.37 -19.79 -5.59
N VAL A 193 -6.61 -18.80 -5.98
CA VAL A 193 -5.96 -17.84 -5.06
C VAL A 193 -6.54 -16.46 -5.31
N PHE A 194 -6.98 -15.79 -4.25
CA PHE A 194 -7.40 -14.39 -4.27
C PHE A 194 -6.35 -13.52 -3.59
N ILE A 195 -5.96 -12.43 -4.26
CA ILE A 195 -5.04 -11.44 -3.74
C ILE A 195 -5.79 -10.13 -3.60
N ALA A 196 -5.83 -9.59 -2.39
CA ALA A 196 -6.50 -8.33 -2.11
C ALA A 196 -5.62 -7.38 -1.27
N ARG A 197 -5.89 -6.09 -1.45
CA ARG A 197 -5.31 -5.01 -0.66
C ARG A 197 -6.32 -4.50 0.33
N HIS A 198 -5.92 -4.40 1.59
CA HIS A 198 -6.69 -3.82 2.67
C HIS A 198 -6.00 -2.54 3.16
N PRO A 199 -6.52 -1.35 2.84
CA PRO A 199 -6.03 -0.13 3.47
C PRO A 199 -6.32 -0.19 4.98
N ALA A 200 -5.44 0.39 5.79
CA ALA A 200 -5.69 0.47 7.22
C ALA A 200 -6.95 1.29 7.53
N GLY A 201 -7.65 0.93 8.63
CA GLY A 201 -8.92 1.54 9.02
C GLY A 201 -10.13 0.74 8.55
N GLN A 202 -11.21 1.44 8.19
CA GLN A 202 -12.50 0.85 7.80
C GLN A 202 -12.71 0.78 6.28
N ALA A 203 -11.70 1.13 5.49
CA ALA A 203 -11.81 1.09 4.03
C ALA A 203 -12.00 -0.35 3.53
N ARG A 204 -12.82 -0.51 2.50
CA ARG A 204 -13.09 -1.81 1.90
C ARG A 204 -11.83 -2.38 1.23
N ALA A 205 -11.66 -3.69 1.34
CA ALA A 205 -10.65 -4.43 0.58
C ALA A 205 -10.85 -4.24 -0.92
N THR A 206 -9.76 -4.09 -1.66
CA THR A 206 -9.75 -4.05 -3.13
C THR A 206 -9.16 -5.35 -3.65
N SER A 207 -9.87 -6.08 -4.51
CA SER A 207 -9.29 -7.23 -5.21
C SER A 207 -8.26 -6.74 -6.22
N GLU A 208 -7.08 -7.35 -6.23
CA GLU A 208 -5.99 -6.96 -7.14
C GLU A 208 -5.65 -8.05 -8.15
N ALA A 209 -5.74 -9.33 -7.78
CA ALA A 209 -5.52 -10.44 -8.70
C ALA A 209 -6.18 -11.75 -8.24
N ARG A 210 -6.35 -12.67 -9.20
CA ARG A 210 -6.71 -14.08 -9.00
C ARG A 210 -5.71 -14.98 -9.71
N ILE A 211 -5.34 -16.10 -9.08
CA ILE A 211 -4.55 -17.17 -9.71
C ILE A 211 -5.37 -18.46 -9.71
N ASP A 212 -5.63 -19.01 -10.88
CA ASP A 212 -6.26 -20.31 -11.06
C ASP A 212 -5.18 -21.35 -11.33
N VAL A 213 -4.96 -22.27 -10.40
CA VAL A 213 -3.93 -23.31 -10.46
C VAL A 213 -4.57 -24.66 -10.77
N SER A 214 -3.97 -25.41 -11.69
CA SER A 214 -4.32 -26.81 -11.95
C SER A 214 -3.07 -27.68 -12.03
N VAL A 215 -3.12 -28.89 -11.47
CA VAL A 215 -2.05 -29.88 -11.44
C VAL A 215 -2.57 -31.16 -12.08
N VAL A 216 -1.96 -31.55 -13.21
CA VAL A 216 -2.33 -32.75 -13.97
C VAL A 216 -1.05 -33.51 -14.28
N ASP A 217 -1.00 -34.80 -13.94
CA ASP A 217 0.16 -35.68 -14.18
C ASP A 217 1.50 -35.11 -13.70
N GLY A 218 1.50 -34.49 -12.51
CA GLY A 218 2.69 -33.87 -11.91
C GLY A 218 3.11 -32.54 -12.55
N ILE A 219 2.31 -32.01 -13.48
CA ILE A 219 2.56 -30.73 -14.16
C ILE A 219 1.53 -29.72 -13.68
N ALA A 220 1.99 -28.64 -13.04
CA ALA A 220 1.12 -27.53 -12.70
C ALA A 220 1.10 -26.46 -13.79
N ARG A 221 -0.06 -25.84 -13.96
CA ARG A 221 -0.31 -24.65 -14.79
C ARG A 221 -1.05 -23.61 -13.97
N ALA A 222 -0.79 -22.34 -14.29
CA ALA A 222 -1.45 -21.21 -13.64
C ALA A 222 -1.94 -20.20 -14.67
N VAL A 223 -3.20 -19.81 -14.54
CA VAL A 223 -3.80 -18.68 -15.24
C VAL A 223 -3.97 -17.54 -14.25
N ILE A 224 -3.49 -16.35 -14.61
CA ILE A 224 -3.53 -15.16 -13.78
C ILE A 224 -4.52 -14.16 -14.37
N ALA A 225 -5.45 -13.69 -13.54
CA ALA A 225 -6.30 -12.54 -13.85
C ALA A 225 -5.92 -11.38 -12.93
N ILE A 226 -5.44 -10.28 -13.52
CA ILE A 226 -5.20 -9.02 -12.81
C ILE A 226 -6.47 -8.17 -12.85
N HIS A 227 -6.81 -7.51 -11.74
CA HIS A 227 -7.93 -6.56 -11.71
C HIS A 227 -7.69 -5.43 -12.74
N GLU A 228 -8.68 -5.17 -13.60
CA GLU A 228 -8.58 -4.20 -14.70
C GLU A 228 -7.43 -4.47 -15.70
N GLY A 229 -6.89 -5.69 -15.72
CA GLY A 229 -5.79 -6.10 -16.61
C GLY A 229 -6.10 -7.33 -17.46
N PRO A 230 -5.27 -7.64 -18.46
CA PRO A 230 -5.42 -8.84 -19.25
C PRO A 230 -5.14 -10.09 -18.43
N THR A 231 -5.86 -11.16 -18.73
CA THR A 231 -5.53 -12.51 -18.24
C THR A 231 -4.34 -13.06 -19.01
N TYR A 232 -3.43 -13.75 -18.32
CA TYR A 232 -2.28 -14.40 -18.95
C TYR A 232 -1.95 -15.73 -18.27
N GLU A 233 -1.25 -16.61 -18.99
CA GLU A 233 -0.81 -17.92 -18.49
C GLU A 233 0.69 -17.88 -18.20
N LEU A 234 1.11 -18.58 -17.14
CA LEU A 234 2.52 -18.79 -16.81
C LEU A 234 3.03 -20.11 -17.39
N ASP A 235 4.34 -20.18 -17.62
CA ASP A 235 5.02 -21.43 -17.95
C ASP A 235 4.70 -22.52 -16.92
N SER A 236 4.44 -23.73 -17.41
CA SER A 236 4.14 -24.88 -16.56
C SER A 236 5.33 -25.26 -15.68
N ILE A 237 5.07 -25.75 -14.47
CA ILE A 237 6.10 -26.20 -13.54
C ILE A 237 5.92 -27.68 -13.19
N GLN A 238 7.03 -28.41 -13.09
CA GLN A 238 7.05 -29.78 -12.56
C GLN A 238 6.85 -29.72 -11.04
N VAL A 239 5.93 -30.53 -10.53
CA VAL A 239 5.56 -30.63 -9.12
C VAL A 239 6.03 -31.96 -8.57
N ALA A 240 6.86 -31.92 -7.53
CA ALA A 240 7.25 -33.14 -6.83
C ALA A 240 6.04 -33.78 -6.13
N ASN A 241 6.07 -35.10 -5.97
CA ASN A 241 4.94 -35.82 -5.38
C ASN A 241 4.58 -35.29 -3.98
N GLU A 242 5.55 -34.78 -3.22
CA GLU A 242 5.41 -34.28 -1.86
C GLU A 242 4.91 -32.84 -1.72
N GLU A 243 4.92 -32.03 -2.78
CA GLU A 243 4.58 -30.60 -2.72
C GLU A 243 3.09 -30.38 -2.42
N SER A 244 2.80 -29.47 -1.48
CA SER A 244 1.43 -29.05 -1.21
C SER A 244 0.94 -28.05 -2.25
N ILE A 245 -0.39 -27.83 -2.31
CA ILE A 245 -0.94 -26.83 -3.23
C ILE A 245 -0.46 -25.41 -2.90
N VAL A 246 -0.14 -25.12 -1.64
CA VAL A 246 0.42 -23.84 -1.21
C VAL A 246 1.85 -23.64 -1.74
N ASP A 247 2.67 -24.69 -1.74
CA ASP A 247 4.04 -24.65 -2.30
C ASP A 247 4.01 -24.36 -3.81
N VAL A 248 3.08 -25.02 -4.53
CA VAL A 248 2.85 -24.80 -5.96
C VAL A 248 2.43 -23.35 -6.23
N VAL A 249 1.48 -22.81 -5.45
CA VAL A 249 1.05 -21.40 -5.54
C VAL A 249 2.22 -20.44 -5.31
N LEU A 250 3.04 -20.68 -4.28
CA LEU A 250 4.22 -19.85 -4.00
C LEU A 250 5.20 -19.84 -5.18
N ARG A 251 5.44 -20.99 -5.82
CA ARG A 251 6.30 -21.09 -7.00
C ARG A 251 5.75 -20.27 -8.17
N PHE A 252 4.44 -20.29 -8.41
CA PHE A 252 3.82 -19.44 -9.43
C PHE A 252 3.91 -17.94 -9.10
N ALA A 253 3.70 -17.54 -7.84
CA ALA A 253 3.88 -16.15 -7.43
C ALA A 253 5.33 -15.67 -7.67
N VAL A 254 6.32 -16.53 -7.40
CA VAL A 254 7.74 -16.25 -7.72
C VAL A 254 7.99 -16.16 -9.23
N ALA A 255 7.36 -17.03 -10.03
CA ALA A 255 7.47 -17.01 -11.49
C ALA A 255 6.84 -15.73 -12.09
N ALA A 256 5.65 -15.34 -11.63
CA ALA A 256 4.97 -14.11 -12.02
C ALA A 256 5.86 -12.88 -11.75
N ARG A 257 6.47 -12.80 -10.56
CA ARG A 257 7.43 -11.74 -10.20
C ARG A 257 8.60 -11.64 -11.18
N LYS A 258 9.14 -12.79 -11.62
CA LYS A 258 10.27 -12.83 -12.57
C LYS A 258 9.85 -12.41 -13.97
N SER A 259 8.64 -12.79 -14.40
CA SER A 259 8.12 -12.44 -15.74
C SER A 259 7.97 -10.93 -15.91
N GLU A 260 7.40 -10.23 -14.92
CA GLU A 260 7.23 -8.78 -14.98
C GLU A 260 8.54 -8.00 -14.88
N SER A 261 9.55 -8.58 -14.23
CA SER A 261 10.89 -7.98 -14.14
C SER A 261 11.65 -8.01 -15.47
N LYS A 262 11.26 -8.90 -16.40
CA LYS A 262 11.85 -8.97 -17.76
C LYS A 262 11.17 -8.03 -18.76
N SER A 263 9.96 -7.57 -18.45
CA SER A 263 9.16 -6.69 -19.31
C SER A 263 9.37 -5.18 -19.02
N ARG A 264 10.26 -4.83 -18.09
CA ARG A 264 10.63 -3.45 -17.73
C ARG A 264 12.10 -3.19 -18.03
#